data_AF-A0A2D6J2W1-F1
#
_entry.id   AF-A0A2D6J2W1-F1
#
_cell.length_a   1.000
_cell.length_b   1.000
_cell.length_c   1.000
_cell.angle_alpha   90.00
_cell.angle_beta   90.00
_cell.angle_gamma   90.00
#
_symmetry.space_group_name_H-M   'P 1'
#
loop_
_entity.id
_entity.type
_entity.pdbx_description
1 polymer ?
#
loop_
_entity_poly.entity_id
_entity_poly.type
_entity_poly.pdbx_seq_one_letter_code
_entity_poly.pdbx_strand_id
1 'polypeptide(L)'
;MRPEEELKQLGIQRGADQVGIASVADINRYAPRGHRPDDILIGAKSVVVLAGHVTLQGAWRSPDYRTHHANRDFPRIRSGVAMAAAHSP
;
A
#
# COMPACT_ATOMS: atom_id res chain seq x y z
N MET A 1 -20.13 -8.72 -4.95
CA MET A 1 -18.79 -9.21 -5.34
C MET A 1 -18.14 -9.78 -4.07
N ARG A 2 -17.01 -10.50 -4.10
CA ARG A 2 -16.39 -10.89 -2.80
C ARG A 2 -15.72 -9.67 -2.17
N PRO A 3 -15.70 -9.50 -0.83
CA PRO A 3 -15.09 -8.33 -0.19
C PRO A 3 -13.63 -8.08 -0.59
N GLU A 4 -12.87 -9.16 -0.83
CA GLU A 4 -11.48 -9.08 -1.28
C GLU A 4 -11.33 -8.47 -2.67
N GLU A 5 -12.30 -8.72 -3.55
CA GLU A 5 -12.30 -8.19 -4.91
C GLU A 5 -12.72 -6.72 -4.92
N GLU A 6 -13.66 -6.33 -4.08
CA GLU A 6 -14.08 -4.94 -3.88
C GLU A 6 -12.93 -4.08 -3.34
N LEU A 7 -12.21 -4.58 -2.33
CA LEU A 7 -11.02 -3.91 -1.79
C LEU A 7 -9.91 -3.76 -2.83
N LYS A 8 -9.67 -4.79 -3.65
CA LYS A 8 -8.70 -4.72 -4.74
C LYS A 8 -9.11 -3.69 -5.79
N GLN A 9 -10.36 -3.72 -6.24
CA GLN A 9 -10.87 -2.73 -7.19
C GLN A 9 -10.79 -1.31 -6.65
N LEU A 10 -11.17 -1.09 -5.39
CA LEU A 10 -11.05 0.22 -4.75
C LEU A 10 -9.59 0.69 -4.73
N GLY A 11 -8.64 -0.16 -4.36
CA GLY A 11 -7.22 0.21 -4.37
C GLY A 11 -6.73 0.63 -5.75
N ILE A 12 -7.11 -0.10 -6.81
CA ILE A 12 -6.79 0.27 -8.20
C ILE A 12 -7.43 1.62 -8.58
N GLN A 13 -8.71 1.82 -8.28
CA GLN A 13 -9.41 3.09 -8.55
C GLN A 13 -8.77 4.29 -7.82
N ARG A 14 -8.13 4.04 -6.68
CA ARG A 14 -7.42 5.05 -5.88
C ARG A 14 -5.95 5.23 -6.28
N GLY A 15 -5.51 4.57 -7.35
CA GLY A 15 -4.19 4.78 -7.96
C GLY A 15 -3.11 3.79 -7.52
N ALA A 16 -3.46 2.67 -6.90
CA ALA A 16 -2.53 1.55 -6.82
C ALA A 16 -2.41 0.88 -8.20
N ASP A 17 -1.20 0.44 -8.55
CA ASP A 17 -1.00 -0.39 -9.76
C ASP A 17 -1.35 -1.84 -9.48
N GLN A 18 -1.12 -2.29 -8.24
CA GLN A 18 -1.47 -3.64 -7.79
C GLN A 18 -1.93 -3.65 -6.32
N VAL A 19 -2.84 -4.58 -6.01
CA VAL A 19 -3.35 -4.80 -4.66
C VAL A 19 -3.31 -6.29 -4.31
N GLY A 20 -2.61 -6.62 -3.23
CA GLY A 20 -2.49 -7.96 -2.67
C GLY A 20 -3.19 -8.06 -1.32
N ILE A 21 -3.71 -9.24 -0.98
CA ILE A 21 -4.25 -9.54 0.34
C ILE A 21 -3.63 -10.86 0.78
N ALA A 22 -3.09 -10.90 1.99
CA ALA A 22 -2.46 -12.07 2.57
C ALA A 22 -2.89 -12.27 4.03
N SER A 23 -2.86 -13.52 4.50
CA SER A 23 -3.05 -13.82 5.91
C SER A 23 -1.81 -13.37 6.71
N VAL A 24 -1.99 -13.07 8.00
CA VAL A 24 -0.83 -12.80 8.88
C VAL A 24 0.12 -14.00 8.95
N ALA A 25 -0.42 -15.22 8.88
CA ALA A 25 0.39 -16.44 8.88
C ALA A 25 1.34 -16.50 7.68
N ASP A 26 0.88 -16.13 6.48
CA ASP A 26 1.72 -16.11 5.29
C ASP A 26 2.81 -15.04 5.37
N ILE A 27 2.46 -13.83 5.85
CA ILE A 27 3.44 -12.75 6.04
C ILE A 27 4.49 -13.13 7.10
N ASN A 28 4.08 -13.78 8.18
CA ASN A 28 4.98 -14.19 9.27
C ASN A 28 6.04 -15.21 8.86
N ARG A 29 5.87 -15.91 7.72
CA ARG A 29 6.92 -16.79 7.16
C ARG A 29 8.16 -16.01 6.70
N TYR A 30 7.98 -14.73 6.36
CA TYR A 30 9.03 -13.88 5.81
C TYR A 30 9.39 -12.70 6.71
N ALA A 31 8.42 -12.20 7.49
CA ALA A 31 8.61 -11.04 8.34
C ALA A 31 9.46 -11.37 9.59
N PRO A 32 10.60 -10.68 9.80
CA PRO A 32 11.39 -10.84 11.01
C PRO A 32 10.62 -10.34 12.23
N ARG A 33 10.98 -10.83 13.42
CA ARG A 33 10.37 -10.39 14.68
C ARG A 33 10.60 -8.87 14.86
N GLY A 34 9.59 -8.16 15.35
CA GLY A 34 9.55 -6.69 15.41
C GLY A 34 8.98 -6.04 14.15
N HIS A 35 8.79 -6.81 13.08
CA HIS A 35 8.21 -6.35 11.80
C HIS A 35 7.00 -7.19 11.37
N ARG A 36 6.52 -8.09 12.23
CA ARG A 36 5.32 -8.88 11.92
C ARG A 36 4.08 -8.01 12.05
N PRO A 37 2.98 -8.35 11.36
CA PRO A 37 1.74 -7.59 11.46
C PRO A 37 1.25 -7.42 12.91
N ASP A 38 1.35 -8.49 13.72
CA ASP A 38 0.91 -8.47 15.12
C ASP A 38 1.84 -7.67 16.05
N ASP A 39 3.12 -7.52 15.68
CA ASP A 39 4.06 -6.67 16.40
C ASP A 39 3.70 -5.17 16.25
N ILE A 40 2.95 -4.82 15.19
CA ILE A 40 2.55 -3.45 14.86
C ILE A 40 1.08 -3.20 15.26
N LEU A 41 0.21 -4.16 14.97
CA LEU A 41 -1.23 -4.11 15.26
C LEU A 41 -1.65 -5.41 15.94
N ILE A 42 -1.80 -5.34 17.27
CA ILE A 42 -2.21 -6.47 18.10
C ILE A 42 -3.53 -7.05 17.57
N GLY A 43 -3.54 -8.33 17.27
CA GLY A 43 -4.71 -9.06 16.79
C GLY A 43 -4.93 -8.99 15.28
N ALA A 44 -3.96 -8.49 14.50
CA ALA A 44 -4.06 -8.43 13.04
C ALA A 44 -4.43 -9.79 12.43
N LYS A 45 -5.37 -9.81 11.48
CA LYS A 45 -5.86 -11.03 10.80
C LYS A 45 -5.39 -11.16 9.37
N SER A 46 -5.20 -10.03 8.69
CA SER A 46 -4.75 -9.96 7.32
C SER A 46 -3.92 -8.71 7.09
N VAL A 47 -3.22 -8.69 5.95
CA VAL A 47 -2.51 -7.54 5.45
C VAL A 47 -3.00 -7.25 4.04
N VAL A 48 -3.37 -5.99 3.78
CA VAL A 48 -3.62 -5.48 2.43
C VAL A 48 -2.36 -4.74 1.98
N VAL A 49 -1.76 -5.21 0.89
CA VAL A 49 -0.55 -4.64 0.30
C VAL A 49 -0.93 -3.85 -0.93
N LEU A 50 -0.46 -2.60 -0.99
CA LEU A 50 -0.64 -1.72 -2.14
C LEU A 50 0.73 -1.50 -2.77
N ALA A 51 0.83 -1.75 -4.07
CA ALA A 51 2.01 -1.44 -4.86
C ALA A 51 1.65 -0.41 -5.93
N GLY A 52 2.57 0.51 -6.19
CA GLY A 52 2.44 1.50 -7.24
C GLY A 52 3.78 2.11 -7.59
N HIS A 53 3.92 2.58 -8.82
CA HIS A 53 5.06 3.37 -9.24
C HIS A 53 5.06 4.68 -8.46
N VAL A 54 6.15 4.91 -7.73
CA VAL A 54 6.40 6.19 -7.05
C VAL A 54 7.09 7.20 -7.97
N THR A 55 7.72 6.72 -9.05
CA THR A 55 8.44 7.55 -10.03
C THR A 55 7.66 7.73 -11.32
N LEU A 56 7.42 8.98 -11.72
CA LEU A 56 6.90 9.29 -13.07
C LEU A 56 7.95 8.95 -14.15
N GLN A 57 7.50 8.46 -15.32
CA GLN A 57 8.34 8.25 -16.51
C GLN A 57 8.92 9.60 -16.99
N GLY A 58 10.05 10.02 -16.43
CA GLY A 58 10.66 11.33 -16.73
C GLY A 58 11.17 12.06 -15.49
N ALA A 59 10.83 11.61 -14.29
CA ALA A 59 11.40 12.09 -13.02
C ALA A 59 12.94 12.21 -13.07
N TRP A 60 13.60 11.20 -13.64
CA TRP A 60 15.04 11.13 -13.77
C TRP A 60 15.65 12.21 -14.68
N ARG A 61 14.86 12.79 -15.60
CA ARG A 61 15.27 13.89 -16.48
C ARG A 61 15.09 15.26 -15.84
N SER A 62 14.40 15.34 -14.70
CA SER A 62 14.18 16.62 -14.03
C SER A 62 15.50 17.15 -13.45
N PRO A 63 15.92 18.38 -13.77
CA PRO A 63 17.10 18.98 -13.15
C PRO A 63 16.85 19.39 -11.69
N ASP A 64 15.59 19.43 -11.23
CA ASP A 64 15.23 19.81 -9.86
C ASP A 64 15.17 18.58 -8.93
N TYR A 65 16.10 18.53 -7.96
CA TYR A 65 16.21 17.46 -6.95
C TYR A 65 14.92 17.24 -6.13
N ARG A 66 14.08 18.27 -5.97
CA ARG A 66 12.79 18.16 -5.26
C ARG A 66 11.82 17.27 -6.00
N THR A 67 11.89 17.26 -7.34
CA THR A 67 11.14 16.32 -8.17
C THR A 67 11.53 14.89 -7.81
N HIS A 68 12.82 14.60 -7.68
CA HIS A 68 13.31 13.27 -7.29
C HIS A 68 12.87 12.87 -5.88
N HIS A 69 12.82 13.81 -4.94
CA HIS A 69 12.31 13.56 -3.58
C HIS A 69 10.81 13.28 -3.55
N ALA A 70 10.00 14.08 -4.24
CA ALA A 70 8.56 13.85 -4.36
C ALA A 70 8.25 12.49 -5.04
N ASN A 71 9.14 12.01 -5.92
CA ASN A 71 9.05 10.68 -6.54
C ASN A 71 9.44 9.51 -5.62
N ARG A 72 9.92 9.77 -4.40
CA ARG A 72 10.15 8.70 -3.39
C ARG A 72 8.99 8.56 -2.42
N ASP A 73 8.04 9.48 -2.48
CA ASP A 73 7.02 9.63 -1.47
C ASP A 73 5.75 8.87 -1.88
N PHE A 74 5.35 7.91 -1.02
CA PHE A 74 4.09 7.15 -1.08
C PHE A 74 2.78 7.87 -0.61
N PRO A 75 2.70 9.17 -0.22
CA PRO A 75 1.51 9.71 0.44
C PRO A 75 0.21 9.62 -0.34
N ARG A 76 0.23 9.64 -1.68
CA ARG A 76 -1.03 9.62 -2.46
C ARG A 76 -1.74 8.27 -2.46
N ILE A 77 -1.01 7.16 -2.37
CA ILE A 77 -1.61 5.81 -2.40
C ILE A 77 -1.88 5.33 -0.97
N ARG A 78 -0.88 5.38 -0.08
CA ARG A 78 -1.01 4.83 1.28
C ARG A 78 -2.03 5.60 2.11
N SER A 79 -1.94 6.93 2.14
CA SER A 79 -2.89 7.76 2.91
C SER A 79 -4.26 7.82 2.25
N GLY A 80 -4.33 7.83 0.92
CA GLY A 80 -5.58 7.84 0.16
C GLY A 80 -6.41 6.56 0.37
N VAL A 81 -5.79 5.38 0.27
CA VAL A 81 -6.49 4.09 0.45
C VAL A 81 -6.81 3.84 1.92
N ALA A 82 -5.91 4.15 2.86
CA ALA A 82 -6.17 3.95 4.28
C ALA A 82 -7.33 4.83 4.78
N MET A 83 -7.40 6.10 4.36
CA MET A 83 -8.50 7.00 4.74
C MET A 83 -9.81 6.60 4.06
N ALA A 84 -9.78 6.15 2.80
CA ALA A 84 -10.97 5.65 2.11
C ALA A 84 -11.52 4.38 2.76
N ALA A 85 -10.65 3.42 3.12
CA ALA A 85 -11.05 2.19 3.81
C ALA A 85 -11.60 2.48 5.22
N ALA A 86 -11.08 3.49 5.92
CA ALA A 86 -11.59 3.90 7.23
C ALA A 86 -12.93 4.67 7.17
N HIS A 87 -13.35 5.15 5.99
CA HIS A 87 -14.58 5.92 5.78
C HIS A 87 -15.63 5.16 4.93
N SER A 88 -15.36 3.91 4.55
CA SER A 88 -16.37 3.05 3.93
C SER A 88 -17.29 2.48 5.03
N PRO A 89 -18.62 2.64 4.90
CA PRO A 89 -19.60 2.14 5.87
C PRO A 89 -19.63 0.61 5.95
#